data_AF-A0A2X1BQ08-F1
#
_entry.id   AF-A0A2X1BQ08-F1
#
_cell.length_a   1.000
_cell.length_b   1.000
_cell.length_c   1.000
_cell.angle_alpha   90.00
_cell.angle_beta   90.00
_cell.angle_gamma   90.00
#
_symmetry.space_group_name_H-M   'P 1'
#
loop_
_entity.id
_entity.type
_entity.pdbx_description
1 polymer ?
#
loop_
_entity_poly.entity_id
_entity_poly.type
_entity_poly.pdbx_seq_one_letter_code
_entity_poly.pdbx_strand_id
1 'polypeptide(L)'
;MRLAVALLLTLPILAACGEGEKAAPDASTAPATAAPAEVAPAATAAPANLETACRDVVNRMYGQEGDAVVFTAAGERTAQVSWRAPVDGGRLEFECRAEADGAGLFRDGQRMSVDVQMAAPAAKQEAR
;
A
#
# COMPACT_ATOMS: atom_id res chain seq x y z
N MET A 1 -4.29 43.73 36.08
CA MET A 1 -3.30 42.92 35.34
C MET A 1 -3.99 41.70 34.75
N ARG A 2 -4.25 41.72 33.43
CA ARG A 2 -4.64 40.55 32.64
C ARG A 2 -3.86 40.66 31.32
N LEU A 3 -2.61 40.18 31.34
CA LEU A 3 -1.85 39.91 30.12
C LEU A 3 -2.52 38.71 29.44
N ALA A 4 -3.06 38.91 28.25
CA ALA A 4 -2.38 38.70 26.97
C ALA A 4 -2.26 37.21 26.62
N VAL A 5 -2.68 36.90 25.40
CA VAL A 5 -2.44 35.71 24.56
C VAL A 5 -3.76 35.22 24.01
N ALA A 6 -4.10 35.69 22.81
CA ALA A 6 -4.89 34.92 21.87
C ALA A 6 -4.43 35.36 20.48
N LEU A 7 -3.42 34.63 20.03
CA LEU A 7 -2.79 34.68 18.72
C LEU A 7 -3.86 34.77 17.62
N LEU A 8 -3.74 35.81 16.81
CA LEU A 8 -4.19 35.82 15.42
C LEU A 8 -3.65 34.56 14.72
N LEU A 9 -4.51 33.85 13.98
CA LEU A 9 -4.15 33.17 12.73
C LEU A 9 -5.44 32.67 12.04
N THR A 10 -6.00 33.59 11.27
CA THR A 10 -6.87 33.35 10.12
C THR A 10 -6.15 32.42 9.13
N LEU A 11 -6.67 31.21 8.91
CA LEU A 11 -6.23 30.32 7.84
C LEU A 11 -7.03 30.64 6.57
N PRO A 12 -6.38 31.10 5.48
CA PRO A 12 -7.05 31.52 4.27
C PRO A 12 -7.50 30.32 3.41
N ILE A 13 -8.57 30.61 2.69
CA ILE A 13 -9.38 29.81 1.79
C ILE A 13 -8.50 29.25 0.65
N LEU A 14 -8.63 27.94 0.37
CA LEU A 14 -8.08 27.29 -0.82
C LEU A 14 -8.73 27.87 -2.08
N ALA A 15 -8.09 28.88 -2.68
CA ALA A 15 -8.40 29.34 -4.03
C ALA A 15 -7.53 28.57 -5.02
N ALA A 16 -8.20 27.83 -5.89
CA ALA A 16 -7.67 27.17 -7.04
C ALA A 16 -7.24 28.17 -8.14
N CYS A 17 -6.35 27.69 -9.01
CA CYS A 17 -6.14 28.09 -10.41
C CYS A 17 -5.37 29.37 -10.76
N GLY A 18 -4.46 29.18 -11.73
CA GLY A 18 -3.93 30.18 -12.64
C GLY A 18 -2.46 30.52 -12.34
N GLU A 19 -1.55 30.62 -13.29
CA GLU A 19 -1.52 30.39 -14.73
C GLU A 19 -0.02 30.37 -15.11
N GLY A 20 0.32 29.84 -16.28
CA GLY A 20 1.70 29.54 -16.65
C GLY A 20 2.65 30.75 -16.75
N GLU A 21 3.92 30.50 -16.41
CA GLU A 21 5.04 31.31 -16.90
C GLU A 21 6.10 30.36 -17.46
N LYS A 22 6.48 30.62 -18.71
CA LYS A 22 7.44 29.86 -19.51
C LYS A 22 8.80 30.52 -19.37
N ALA A 23 9.77 29.82 -18.80
CA ALA A 23 11.19 30.14 -18.97
C ALA A 23 12.00 28.83 -19.08
N ALA A 24 12.79 28.72 -20.15
CA ALA A 24 13.76 27.67 -20.42
C ALA A 24 15.17 28.23 -20.20
N PRO A 25 16.24 27.41 -20.28
CA PRO A 25 16.56 26.24 -19.48
C PRO A 25 17.91 26.44 -18.78
N ASP A 26 18.04 26.13 -17.48
CA ASP A 26 19.36 26.08 -16.85
C ASP A 26 19.80 24.61 -16.71
N ALA A 27 20.83 24.28 -17.48
CA ALA A 27 21.49 23.00 -17.47
C ALA A 27 22.27 22.85 -16.17
N SER A 28 21.64 22.25 -15.15
CA SER A 28 22.36 21.61 -14.05
C SER A 28 22.11 20.12 -14.12
N THR A 29 22.93 19.43 -14.92
CA THR A 29 23.02 17.97 -14.88
C THR A 29 23.80 17.59 -13.61
N ALA A 30 23.12 17.62 -12.48
CA ALA A 30 23.45 16.71 -11.39
C ALA A 30 22.81 15.36 -11.75
N PRO A 31 23.52 14.22 -11.66
CA PRO A 31 22.86 12.94 -11.79
C PRO A 31 21.89 12.81 -10.61
N ALA A 32 20.61 13.06 -10.88
CA ALA A 32 19.55 12.56 -10.05
C ALA A 32 19.76 11.06 -9.97
N THR A 33 20.19 10.59 -8.80
CA THR A 33 20.07 9.19 -8.42
C THR A 33 18.61 8.86 -8.68
N ALA A 34 18.36 8.12 -9.77
CA ALA A 34 17.05 7.63 -10.10
C ALA A 34 16.55 6.90 -8.85
N ALA A 35 15.52 7.44 -8.21
CA ALA A 35 14.70 6.63 -7.33
C ALA A 35 14.35 5.38 -8.13
N PRO A 36 14.48 4.17 -7.55
CA PRO A 36 14.16 2.97 -8.27
C PRO A 36 12.75 3.14 -8.80
N ALA A 37 12.63 3.20 -10.13
CA ALA A 37 11.34 3.09 -10.76
C ALA A 37 10.75 1.79 -10.21
N GLU A 38 9.66 1.88 -9.46
CA GLU A 38 8.86 0.71 -9.13
C GLU A 38 8.53 0.06 -10.47
N VAL A 39 9.27 -0.98 -10.79
CA VAL A 39 9.09 -1.77 -11.99
C VAL A 39 7.71 -2.36 -11.81
N ALA A 40 6.71 -1.76 -12.44
CA ALA A 40 5.39 -2.35 -12.53
C ALA A 40 5.61 -3.76 -13.09
N PRO A 41 5.30 -4.82 -12.34
CA PRO A 41 5.62 -6.17 -12.77
C PRO A 41 4.91 -6.42 -14.10
N ALA A 42 5.66 -6.98 -15.05
CA ALA A 42 5.13 -7.35 -16.35
C ALA A 42 3.87 -8.21 -16.16
N ALA A 43 2.77 -7.79 -16.77
CA ALA A 43 1.47 -8.46 -16.63
C ALA A 43 1.56 -9.89 -17.18
N THR A 44 1.74 -10.85 -16.28
CA THR A 44 1.71 -12.30 -16.57
C THR A 44 0.25 -12.74 -16.71
N ALA A 45 -0.10 -13.84 -17.38
CA ALA A 45 -1.50 -14.30 -17.48
C ALA A 45 -2.20 -14.44 -16.12
N ALA A 46 -3.51 -14.24 -16.06
CA ALA A 46 -4.25 -14.30 -14.79
C ALA A 46 -4.26 -15.77 -14.35
N PRO A 47 -4.14 -16.08 -13.04
CA PRO A 47 -4.34 -17.44 -12.59
C PRO A 47 -5.74 -17.89 -13.03
N ALA A 48 -5.83 -19.08 -13.60
CA ALA A 48 -7.10 -19.64 -14.09
C ALA A 48 -8.18 -19.73 -12.99
N ASN A 49 -7.78 -19.61 -11.73
CA ASN A 49 -8.66 -19.55 -10.57
C ASN A 49 -8.18 -18.47 -9.56
N LEU A 50 -8.33 -17.20 -9.94
CA LEU A 50 -7.96 -16.04 -9.11
C LEU A 50 -8.60 -16.07 -7.72
N GLU A 51 -9.86 -16.49 -7.62
CA GLU A 51 -10.55 -16.57 -6.34
C GLU A 51 -9.82 -17.51 -5.36
N THR A 52 -9.42 -18.70 -5.82
CA THR A 52 -8.70 -19.65 -4.97
C THR A 52 -7.37 -19.06 -4.50
N ALA A 53 -6.60 -18.46 -5.40
CA ALA A 53 -5.34 -17.81 -5.05
C ALA A 53 -5.53 -16.65 -4.05
N CYS A 54 -6.58 -15.85 -4.20
CA CYS A 54 -6.91 -14.78 -3.26
C CYS A 54 -7.32 -15.34 -1.88
N ARG A 55 -8.13 -16.40 -1.83
CA ARG A 55 -8.49 -17.07 -0.57
C ARG A 55 -7.27 -17.64 0.15
N ASP A 56 -6.34 -18.26 -0.59
CA ASP A 56 -5.08 -18.76 -0.04
C ASP A 56 -4.22 -17.65 0.58
N VAL A 57 -4.12 -16.50 -0.09
CA VAL A 57 -3.37 -15.34 0.43
C VAL A 57 -4.03 -14.78 1.69
N VAL A 58 -5.36 -14.63 1.67
CA VAL A 58 -6.13 -14.16 2.84
C VAL A 58 -5.96 -15.11 4.03
N ASN A 59 -6.05 -16.42 3.82
CA ASN A 59 -5.83 -17.40 4.88
C ASN A 59 -4.40 -17.30 5.43
N ARG A 60 -3.39 -17.30 4.55
CA ARG A 60 -1.98 -17.23 4.97
C ARG A 60 -1.63 -15.96 5.75
N MET A 61 -2.15 -14.81 5.33
CA MET A 61 -1.81 -13.52 5.92
C MET A 61 -2.66 -13.16 7.14
N TYR A 62 -3.94 -13.53 7.12
CA TYR A 62 -4.93 -13.06 8.11
C TYR A 62 -5.69 -14.19 8.81
N GLY A 63 -5.44 -15.45 8.45
CA GLY A 63 -6.12 -16.62 9.03
C GLY A 63 -7.62 -16.65 8.78
N GLN A 64 -8.09 -16.02 7.70
CA GLN A 64 -9.51 -15.97 7.36
C GLN A 64 -9.83 -16.93 6.23
N GLU A 65 -10.95 -17.65 6.36
CA GLU A 65 -11.35 -18.69 5.43
C GLU A 65 -12.88 -18.91 5.43
N GLY A 66 -13.34 -19.80 4.54
CA GLY A 66 -14.75 -20.17 4.42
C GLY A 66 -15.66 -19.04 3.94
N ASP A 67 -16.95 -19.18 4.26
CA ASP A 67 -18.01 -18.28 3.81
C ASP A 67 -17.96 -16.88 4.46
N ALA A 68 -17.15 -16.69 5.50
CA ALA A 68 -16.94 -15.40 6.13
C ALA A 68 -16.16 -14.42 5.23
N VAL A 69 -15.39 -14.96 4.28
CA VAL A 69 -14.63 -14.20 3.29
C VAL A 69 -15.46 -14.07 2.03
N VAL A 70 -15.91 -12.84 1.76
CA VAL A 70 -16.67 -12.47 0.57
C VAL A 70 -15.72 -12.08 -0.53
N PHE A 71 -15.88 -12.70 -1.70
CA PHE A 71 -15.12 -12.43 -2.91
C PHE A 71 -16.04 -11.87 -4.00
N THR A 72 -15.66 -10.73 -4.56
CA THR A 72 -16.41 -10.06 -5.63
C THR A 72 -15.45 -9.76 -6.77
N ALA A 73 -15.59 -10.44 -7.90
CA ALA A 73 -14.79 -10.15 -9.09
C ALA A 73 -15.00 -8.69 -9.54
N ALA A 74 -13.90 -7.97 -9.74
CA ALA A 74 -13.90 -6.57 -10.20
C ALA A 74 -13.33 -6.43 -11.62
N GLY A 75 -12.65 -7.46 -12.12
CA GLY A 75 -12.11 -7.54 -13.48
C GLY A 75 -11.49 -8.91 -13.74
N GLU A 76 -10.80 -9.08 -14.87
CA GLU A 76 -10.15 -10.36 -15.24
C GLU A 76 -9.00 -10.75 -14.31
N ARG A 77 -8.38 -9.76 -13.67
CA ARG A 77 -7.19 -9.92 -12.82
C ARG A 77 -7.37 -9.40 -11.41
N THR A 78 -8.55 -8.87 -11.10
CA THR A 78 -8.79 -8.12 -9.86
C THR A 78 -10.11 -8.53 -9.23
N ALA A 79 -10.13 -8.53 -7.91
CA ALA A 79 -11.32 -8.79 -7.13
C ALA A 79 -11.29 -8.06 -5.81
N GLN A 80 -12.45 -7.63 -5.33
CA GLN A 80 -12.59 -7.19 -3.96
C GLN A 80 -12.78 -8.38 -3.03
N VAL A 81 -12.06 -8.32 -1.92
CA VAL A 81 -12.16 -9.31 -0.85
C VAL A 81 -12.48 -8.60 0.45
N SER A 82 -13.49 -9.08 1.16
CA SER A 82 -13.86 -8.49 2.44
C SER A 82 -14.29 -9.54 3.46
N TRP A 83 -14.04 -9.25 4.73
CA TRP A 83 -14.47 -10.06 5.87
C TRP A 83 -14.65 -9.17 7.10
N ARG A 84 -15.18 -9.75 8.18
CA ARG A 84 -15.37 -9.02 9.44
C ARG A 84 -14.05 -8.92 10.21
N ALA A 85 -13.70 -7.72 10.68
CA ALA A 85 -12.56 -7.50 11.54
C ALA A 85 -12.73 -8.28 12.87
N PRO A 86 -11.72 -9.06 13.32
CA PRO A 86 -11.85 -9.88 14.52
C PRO A 86 -11.98 -9.08 15.83
N VAL A 87 -11.40 -7.88 15.90
CA VAL A 87 -11.24 -7.12 17.16
C VAL A 87 -12.38 -6.11 17.35
N ASP A 88 -12.60 -5.24 16.37
CA ASP A 88 -13.59 -4.16 16.42
C ASP A 88 -14.93 -4.52 15.74
N GLY A 89 -14.98 -5.64 15.02
CA GLY A 89 -16.18 -6.10 14.34
C GLY A 89 -16.57 -5.29 13.10
N GLY A 90 -15.75 -4.33 12.67
CA GLY A 90 -15.88 -3.61 11.41
C GLY A 90 -15.67 -4.52 10.19
N ARG A 91 -15.65 -3.93 8.99
CA ARG A 91 -15.36 -4.66 7.74
C ARG A 91 -13.97 -4.32 7.26
N LEU A 92 -13.16 -5.35 7.08
CA LEU A 92 -11.89 -5.25 6.38
C LEU A 92 -12.14 -5.50 4.90
N GLU A 93 -11.52 -4.69 4.05
CA GLU A 93 -11.66 -4.74 2.61
C GLU A 93 -10.30 -4.53 1.95
N PHE A 94 -10.03 -5.37 0.94
CA PHE A 94 -8.79 -5.39 0.19
C PHE A 94 -9.07 -5.65 -1.28
N GLU A 95 -8.23 -5.09 -2.14
CA GLU A 95 -8.17 -5.46 -3.54
C GLU A 95 -7.20 -6.62 -3.69
N CYS A 96 -7.67 -7.75 -4.19
CA CYS A 96 -6.82 -8.84 -4.61
C CYS A 96 -6.47 -8.68 -6.10
N ARG A 97 -5.18 -8.75 -6.43
CA ARG A 97 -4.69 -8.67 -7.81
C ARG A 97 -3.87 -9.91 -8.17
N ALA A 98 -4.05 -10.39 -9.39
CA ALA A 98 -3.21 -11.41 -9.99
C ALA A 98 -1.79 -10.90 -10.26
N GLU A 99 -0.79 -11.59 -9.72
CA GLU A 99 0.65 -11.30 -9.88
C GLU A 99 1.35 -12.43 -10.65
N ALA A 100 2.65 -12.26 -10.93
CA ALA A 100 3.44 -13.26 -11.67
C ALA A 100 3.45 -14.64 -10.99
N ASP A 101 3.60 -14.66 -9.65
CA ASP A 101 3.72 -15.89 -8.86
C ASP A 101 2.42 -16.24 -8.09
N GLY A 102 1.29 -15.64 -8.46
CA GLY A 102 0.00 -15.93 -7.82
C GLY A 102 -0.89 -14.70 -7.67
N ALA A 103 -1.16 -14.31 -6.42
CA ALA A 103 -2.00 -13.16 -6.09
C ALA A 103 -1.45 -12.39 -4.88
N GLY A 104 -1.83 -11.12 -4.77
CA GLY A 104 -1.52 -10.28 -3.61
C GLY A 104 -2.70 -9.42 -3.21
N LEU A 105 -2.71 -9.04 -1.93
CA LEU A 105 -3.70 -8.14 -1.36
C LEU A 105 -3.15 -6.72 -1.33
N PHE A 106 -4.00 -5.77 -1.68
CA PHE A 106 -3.69 -4.35 -1.78
C PHE A 106 -4.72 -3.55 -1.00
N ARG A 107 -4.28 -2.46 -0.37
CA ARG A 107 -5.17 -1.47 0.24
C ARG A 107 -4.62 -0.09 -0.09
N ASP A 108 -5.49 0.79 -0.59
CA ASP A 108 -5.11 2.15 -1.00
C ASP A 108 -3.94 2.17 -2.01
N GLY A 109 -3.89 1.15 -2.88
CA GLY A 109 -2.81 0.96 -3.87
C GLY A 109 -1.55 0.27 -3.33
N GLN A 110 -1.36 0.18 -2.02
CA GLN A 110 -0.19 -0.43 -1.40
C GLN A 110 -0.36 -1.94 -1.22
N ARG A 111 0.65 -2.72 -1.60
CA ARG A 111 0.68 -4.17 -1.36
C ARG A 111 0.83 -4.45 0.13
N MET A 112 -0.02 -5.32 0.65
CA MET A 112 0.06 -5.78 2.03
C MET A 112 1.09 -6.90 2.14
N SER A 113 2.02 -6.79 3.08
CA SER A 113 2.98 -7.83 3.47
C SER A 113 2.93 -8.02 5.00
N VAL A 114 3.33 -9.20 5.46
CA VAL A 114 3.62 -9.45 6.88
C VAL A 114 5.13 -9.59 7.01
N ASP A 115 5.80 -8.53 7.44
CA ASP A 115 7.24 -8.55 7.72
C ASP A 115 7.48 -9.12 9.12
N VAL A 116 7.90 -10.39 9.18
CA VAL A 116 8.42 -10.97 10.42
C VAL A 116 9.89 -10.61 10.53
N GLN A 117 10.22 -9.55 11.27
CA GLN A 117 11.60 -9.27 11.65
C GLN A 117 12.11 -10.37 12.58
N MET A 118 12.79 -11.38 12.03
CA MET A 118 13.58 -12.30 12.83
C MET A 118 14.82 -11.56 13.31
N ALA A 119 14.89 -11.22 14.59
CA ALA A 119 16.09 -10.64 15.19
C ALA A 119 17.28 -11.58 14.94
N ALA A 120 18.29 -11.10 14.22
CA ALA A 120 19.51 -11.88 13.99
C ALA A 120 20.17 -12.21 15.34
N PRO A 121 20.67 -13.45 15.55
CA PRO A 121 21.35 -13.78 16.79
C PRO A 121 22.60 -12.90 16.93
N ALA A 122 22.70 -12.19 18.05
CA ALA A 122 23.86 -11.37 18.36
C ALA A 122 25.11 -12.27 18.37
N ALA A 123 25.95 -12.12 17.34
CA ALA A 123 27.24 -12.78 17.27
C ALA A 123 28.10 -12.24 18.43
N LYS A 124 28.19 -13.05 19.49
CA LYS A 124 29.05 -12.80 20.64
C LYS A 124 30.50 -12.92 20.16
N GLN A 125 31.11 -11.80 19.80
CA GLN A 125 32.54 -11.70 19.55
C GLN A 125 33.25 -11.87 20.89
N GLU A 126 33.61 -13.11 21.24
CA GLU A 126 34.50 -13.36 22.37
C GLU A 126 35.89 -12.90 21.95
N ALA A 127 36.32 -11.80 22.57
CA ALA A 127 37.65 -11.22 22.44
C ALA A 127 38.73 -12.27 22.73
N ARG A 128 39.78 -12.28 21.92
CA ARG A 128 40.97 -13.09 22.10
C ARG A 128 42.20 -12.21 22.16
#